data_AF-A0A2D0AIA1-F1
#
_entry.id   AF-A0A2D0AIA1-F1
#
_cell.length_a   1.000
_cell.length_b   1.000
_cell.length_c   1.000
_cell.angle_alpha   90.00
_cell.angle_beta   90.00
_cell.angle_gamma   90.00
#
_symmetry.space_group_name_H-M   'P 1'
#
loop_
_entity.id
_entity.type
_entity.pdbx_description
1 polymer ?
#
loop_
_entity_poly.entity_id
_entity_poly.type
_entity_poly.pdbx_seq_one_letter_code
_entity_poly.pdbx_strand_id
1 'polypeptide(L)'
;GLKVTGEIVVTGEIGFEHNVIVNPLTKELTIIDHLKNGFVNKNEVLFKEQIRFEAHINIEYKRDFEFFKLQTSIESKLNVEMQGTTGLAIRYGYEKEQGLFFNQKLYFSGIKGQYKGNFKTEIRKFGKFEHNTNNGNPTPFTLLEPFEMDLMETQLFNHNKNE
;
A
#
# COMPACT_ATOMS: atom_id res chain seq x y z
N GLY A 1 14.12 29.82 -3.03
CA GLY A 1 13.67 29.16 -1.80
C GLY A 1 13.44 27.68 -2.03
N LEU A 2 13.18 26.93 -0.96
CA LEU A 2 12.71 25.54 -1.01
C LEU A 2 11.17 25.55 -1.09
N LYS A 3 10.62 24.76 -2.00
CA LYS A 3 9.18 24.50 -2.13
C LYS A 3 8.97 22.99 -2.06
N VAL A 4 8.09 22.55 -1.17
CA VAL A 4 7.65 21.16 -1.07
C VAL A 4 6.16 21.14 -1.29
N THR A 5 5.70 20.33 -2.23
CA THR A 5 4.28 20.09 -2.50
C THR A 5 4.07 18.61 -2.58
N GLY A 6 2.99 18.11 -1.99
CA GLY A 6 2.64 16.71 -2.11
C GLY A 6 1.14 16.49 -2.00
N GLU A 7 0.72 15.37 -2.55
CA GLU A 7 -0.64 14.86 -2.48
C GLU A 7 -0.59 13.42 -1.99
N ILE A 8 -1.48 13.09 -1.06
CA ILE A 8 -1.69 11.73 -0.58
C ILE A 8 -3.16 11.44 -0.79
N VAL A 9 -3.45 10.41 -1.59
CA VAL A 9 -4.81 9.92 -1.81
C VAL A 9 -4.92 8.55 -1.17
N VAL A 10 -5.86 8.44 -0.24
CA VAL A 10 -6.26 7.16 0.36
C VAL A 10 -7.72 6.95 -0.01
N THR A 11 -7.97 5.90 -0.80
CA THR A 11 -9.33 5.55 -1.24
C THR A 11 -9.62 4.12 -0.83
N GLY A 12 -10.74 3.89 -0.15
CA GLY A 12 -11.14 2.54 0.20
C GLY A 12 -12.46 2.46 0.94
N GLU A 13 -13.11 1.31 0.80
CA GLU A 13 -14.30 0.90 1.55
C GLU A 13 -14.13 -0.57 1.92
N ILE A 14 -14.37 -0.90 3.18
CA ILE A 14 -14.33 -2.27 3.69
C ILE A 14 -15.77 -2.67 4.02
N GLY A 15 -16.40 -3.41 3.11
CA GLY A 15 -17.73 -4.00 3.30
C GLY A 15 -17.67 -5.51 3.19
N PHE A 16 -18.30 -6.21 4.13
CA PHE A 16 -18.47 -7.66 4.09
C PHE A 16 -19.86 -8.08 4.56
N GLU A 17 -20.51 -8.96 3.80
CA GLU A 17 -21.78 -9.58 4.18
C GLU A 17 -21.78 -11.03 3.70
N HIS A 18 -21.68 -11.96 4.66
CA HIS A 18 -21.53 -13.39 4.38
C HIS A 18 -22.56 -14.20 5.17
N ASN A 19 -23.21 -15.14 4.49
CA ASN A 19 -23.98 -16.20 5.14
C ASN A 19 -23.14 -17.48 5.18
N VAL A 20 -22.86 -17.97 6.38
CA VAL A 20 -22.16 -19.23 6.60
C VAL A 20 -23.16 -20.28 7.05
N ILE A 21 -23.36 -21.31 6.24
CA ILE A 21 -24.20 -22.46 6.57
C ILE A 21 -23.28 -23.61 6.95
N VAL A 22 -23.45 -24.11 8.18
CA VAL A 22 -22.69 -25.24 8.71
C VAL A 22 -23.60 -26.47 8.77
N ASN A 23 -23.17 -27.57 8.16
CA ASN A 23 -23.77 -28.87 8.44
C ASN A 23 -22.90 -29.59 9.49
N PRO A 24 -23.32 -29.67 10.76
CA PRO A 24 -22.50 -30.27 11.82
C PRO A 24 -22.33 -31.79 11.67
N LEU A 25 -23.22 -32.46 10.94
CA LEU A 25 -23.16 -33.91 10.71
C LEU A 25 -22.12 -34.27 9.64
N THR A 26 -22.10 -33.54 8.52
CA THR A 26 -21.14 -33.77 7.43
C THR A 26 -19.86 -32.96 7.58
N LYS A 27 -19.84 -31.98 8.50
CA LYS A 27 -18.77 -30.98 8.70
C LYS A 27 -18.50 -30.13 7.46
N GLU A 28 -19.48 -30.04 6.57
CA GLU A 28 -19.38 -29.23 5.37
C GLU A 28 -19.81 -27.80 5.64
N LEU A 29 -19.09 -26.89 5.00
CA LEU A 29 -19.31 -25.46 5.05
C LEU A 29 -19.77 -24.99 3.67
N THR A 30 -20.83 -24.19 3.66
CA THR A 30 -21.24 -23.43 2.49
C THR A 30 -21.21 -21.95 2.85
N ILE A 31 -20.41 -21.18 2.12
CA ILE A 31 -20.29 -19.74 2.28
C ILE A 31 -20.99 -19.09 1.10
N ILE A 32 -21.99 -18.27 1.38
CA ILE A 32 -22.64 -17.43 0.39
C ILE A 32 -22.18 -16.01 0.64
N ASP A 33 -21.50 -15.43 -0.36
CA ASP A 33 -21.10 -14.03 -0.34
C ASP A 33 -22.09 -13.19 -1.12
N HIS A 34 -22.74 -12.26 -0.41
CA HIS A 34 -23.76 -11.37 -0.98
C HIS A 34 -23.16 -10.16 -1.69
N LEU A 35 -21.91 -9.80 -1.37
CA LEU A 35 -21.21 -8.66 -1.95
C LEU A 35 -20.35 -9.03 -3.16
N LYS A 36 -20.29 -10.34 -3.52
CA LYS A 36 -19.50 -10.87 -4.65
C LYS A 36 -18.01 -10.51 -4.59
N ASN A 37 -17.47 -10.38 -3.38
CA ASN A 37 -16.04 -10.42 -3.14
C ASN A 37 -15.52 -11.78 -3.64
N GLY A 38 -14.48 -11.78 -4.46
CA GLY A 38 -14.05 -13.01 -5.14
C GLY A 38 -13.63 -14.09 -4.15
N PHE A 39 -14.14 -15.32 -4.32
CA PHE A 39 -13.60 -16.48 -3.62
C PHE A 39 -12.21 -16.81 -4.18
N VAL A 40 -11.22 -16.94 -3.30
CA VAL A 40 -9.90 -17.45 -3.67
C VAL A 40 -9.85 -18.97 -3.50
N ASN A 41 -10.64 -19.50 -2.56
CA ASN A 41 -10.84 -20.93 -2.37
C ASN A 41 -12.23 -21.22 -1.75
N LYS A 42 -12.65 -22.50 -1.71
CA LYS A 42 -13.97 -22.94 -1.17
C LYS A 42 -14.27 -22.41 0.24
N ASN A 43 -13.22 -22.19 1.05
CA ASN A 43 -13.32 -21.77 2.45
C ASN A 43 -12.65 -20.41 2.72
N GLU A 44 -12.29 -19.67 1.67
CA GLU A 44 -11.50 -18.44 1.77
C GLU A 44 -12.05 -17.36 0.85
N VAL A 45 -12.49 -16.26 1.46
CA VAL A 45 -12.88 -15.05 0.76
C VAL A 45 -11.74 -14.05 0.93
N LEU A 46 -11.04 -13.77 -0.16
CA LEU A 46 -10.12 -12.65 -0.21
C LEU A 46 -10.91 -11.45 -0.67
N PHE A 47 -10.94 -10.40 0.15
CA PHE A 47 -11.48 -9.16 -0.31
C PHE A 47 -10.49 -8.54 -1.30
N LYS A 48 -10.96 -8.24 -2.52
CA LYS A 48 -10.17 -7.44 -3.48
C LYS A 48 -9.69 -6.17 -2.80
N GLU A 49 -8.47 -5.74 -3.13
CA GLU A 49 -7.78 -4.53 -2.65
C GLU A 49 -8.76 -3.46 -2.11
N GLN A 50 -8.90 -3.39 -0.79
CA GLN A 50 -9.98 -2.61 -0.18
C GLN A 50 -9.55 -1.17 0.10
N ILE A 51 -8.26 -0.93 0.30
CA ILE A 51 -7.70 0.41 0.50
C ILE A 51 -6.45 0.54 -0.36
N ARG A 52 -6.43 1.59 -1.19
CA ARG A 52 -5.28 1.98 -1.99
C ARG A 52 -4.66 3.26 -1.44
N PHE A 53 -3.34 3.26 -1.39
CA PHE A 53 -2.51 4.40 -1.02
C PHE A 53 -1.71 4.84 -2.23
N GLU A 54 -1.82 6.10 -2.59
CA GLU A 54 -1.00 6.76 -3.61
C GLU A 54 -0.47 8.07 -3.03
N ALA A 55 0.83 8.31 -3.20
CA ALA A 55 1.46 9.55 -2.76
C ALA A 55 2.41 10.10 -3.82
N HIS A 56 2.26 11.39 -4.10
CA HIS A 56 3.11 12.14 -5.02
C HIS A 56 3.76 13.29 -4.27
N ILE A 57 5.09 13.34 -4.25
CA ILE A 57 5.86 14.37 -3.56
C ILE A 57 6.77 15.05 -4.58
N ASN A 58 6.65 16.36 -4.70
CA ASN A 58 7.48 17.20 -5.55
C ASN A 58 8.24 18.20 -4.66
N ILE A 59 9.57 18.13 -4.71
CA ILE A 59 10.48 19.03 -4.01
C ILE A 59 11.21 19.86 -5.07
N GLU A 60 11.08 21.18 -4.97
CA GLU A 60 11.79 22.12 -5.84
C GLU A 60 12.63 23.08 -4.98
N TYR A 61 13.90 23.22 -5.33
CA TYR A 61 14.79 24.21 -4.76
C TYR A 61 15.28 25.13 -5.87
N LYS A 62 15.16 26.44 -5.66
CA LYS A 62 15.75 27.45 -6.55
C LYS A 62 16.50 28.49 -5.75
N ARG A 63 17.70 28.85 -6.17
CA ARG A 63 18.46 29.92 -5.55
C ARG A 63 19.37 30.62 -6.55
N ASP A 64 19.24 31.93 -6.58
CA ASP A 64 20.11 32.81 -7.35
C ASP A 64 21.12 33.45 -6.40
N PHE A 65 22.35 33.56 -6.88
CA PHE A 65 23.45 34.19 -6.18
C PHE A 65 24.09 35.23 -7.11
N GLU A 66 24.24 36.45 -6.58
CA GLU A 66 25.03 37.49 -7.22
C GLU A 66 26.24 37.78 -6.34
N PHE A 67 27.41 37.28 -6.75
CA PHE A 67 28.68 37.61 -6.13
C PHE A 67 29.61 38.21 -7.20
N PHE A 68 29.72 39.54 -7.21
CA PHE A 68 30.50 40.29 -8.23
C PHE A 68 30.05 39.93 -9.67
N LYS A 69 30.96 39.94 -10.66
CA LYS A 69 30.68 39.56 -12.07
C LYS A 69 30.30 38.08 -12.27
N LEU A 70 30.14 37.29 -11.21
CA LEU A 70 29.57 35.95 -11.24
C LEU A 70 28.10 36.00 -10.80
N GLN A 71 27.22 35.78 -11.77
CA GLN A 71 25.82 35.42 -11.53
C GLN A 71 25.71 33.91 -11.68
N THR A 72 25.23 33.25 -10.63
CA THR A 72 25.03 31.80 -10.57
C THR A 72 23.60 31.49 -10.14
N SER A 73 22.90 30.66 -10.90
CA SER A 73 21.58 30.12 -10.55
C SER A 73 21.69 28.62 -10.29
N ILE A 74 21.06 28.15 -9.23
CA ILE A 74 20.96 26.72 -8.89
C ILE A 74 19.49 26.35 -8.81
N GLU A 75 19.11 25.31 -9.56
CA GLU A 75 17.80 24.68 -9.48
C GLU A 75 17.95 23.18 -9.21
N SER A 76 17.20 22.66 -8.25
CA SER A 76 17.08 21.22 -7.99
C SER A 76 15.61 20.83 -7.97
N LYS A 77 15.26 19.70 -8.56
CA LYS A 77 13.93 19.10 -8.51
C LYS A 77 14.05 17.64 -8.11
N LEU A 78 13.17 17.17 -7.22
CA LEU A 78 13.03 15.78 -6.86
C LEU A 78 11.55 15.42 -6.85
N ASN A 79 11.18 14.46 -7.68
CA ASN A 79 9.84 13.91 -7.74
C ASN A 79 9.89 12.50 -7.15
N VAL A 80 8.94 12.17 -6.28
CA VAL A 80 8.79 10.86 -5.65
C VAL A 80 7.34 10.42 -5.81
N GLU A 81 7.15 9.21 -6.28
CA GLU A 81 5.84 8.56 -6.41
C GLU A 81 5.87 7.28 -5.60
N MET A 82 4.83 7.04 -4.81
CA MET A 82 4.70 5.85 -3.96
C MET A 82 3.29 5.28 -4.09
N GLN A 83 3.20 3.96 -4.03
CA GLN A 83 1.95 3.22 -4.05
C GLN A 83 2.00 2.04 -3.10
N GLY A 84 0.85 1.70 -2.54
CA GLY A 84 0.65 0.51 -1.72
C GLY A 84 -0.83 0.19 -1.62
N THR A 85 -1.15 -1.07 -1.30
CA THR A 85 -2.51 -1.54 -1.10
C THR A 85 -2.61 -2.38 0.16
N THR A 86 -3.77 -2.33 0.79
CA THR A 86 -4.13 -3.26 1.87
C THR A 86 -5.52 -3.83 1.63
N GLY A 87 -5.72 -5.04 2.09
CA GLY A 87 -6.99 -5.74 2.00
C GLY A 87 -7.19 -6.65 3.21
N LEU A 88 -8.44 -7.03 3.45
CA LEU A 88 -8.79 -8.05 4.41
C LEU A 88 -8.88 -9.40 3.70
N ALA A 89 -8.53 -10.48 4.39
CA ALA A 89 -8.86 -11.85 4.01
C ALA A 89 -9.61 -12.47 5.18
N ILE A 90 -10.72 -13.16 4.90
CA ILE A 90 -11.43 -13.94 5.92
C ILE A 90 -11.42 -15.41 5.50
N ARG A 91 -10.80 -16.22 6.34
CA ARG A 91 -10.76 -17.67 6.20
C ARG A 91 -11.74 -18.30 7.17
N TYR A 92 -12.52 -19.27 6.69
CA TYR A 92 -13.45 -20.04 7.49
C TYR A 92 -12.96 -21.48 7.64
N GLY A 93 -13.30 -22.11 8.76
CA GLY A 93 -13.00 -23.52 8.99
C GLY A 93 -13.90 -24.14 10.05
N TYR A 94 -13.92 -25.46 10.08
CA TYR A 94 -14.63 -26.23 11.12
C TYR A 94 -13.70 -27.31 11.65
N GLU A 95 -13.39 -27.24 12.94
CA GLU A 95 -12.59 -28.24 13.65
C GLU A 95 -13.40 -28.87 14.77
N LYS A 96 -13.18 -30.17 15.00
CA LYS A 96 -13.96 -30.94 15.98
C LYS A 96 -13.85 -30.38 17.41
N GLU A 97 -12.69 -29.82 17.75
CA GLU A 97 -12.38 -29.30 19.08
C GLU A 97 -12.65 -27.79 19.20
N GLN A 98 -12.50 -27.04 18.10
CA GLN A 98 -12.63 -25.58 18.08
C GLN A 98 -14.01 -25.08 17.63
N GLY A 99 -14.82 -25.96 17.01
CA GLY A 99 -16.09 -25.57 16.40
C GLY A 99 -15.91 -24.89 15.05
N LEU A 100 -16.88 -24.05 14.66
CA LEU A 100 -16.76 -23.16 13.51
C LEU A 100 -15.81 -22.02 13.90
N PHE A 101 -14.77 -21.78 13.12
CA PHE A 101 -13.90 -20.63 13.31
C PHE A 101 -13.83 -19.77 12.06
N PHE A 102 -13.61 -18.48 12.27
CA PHE A 102 -13.15 -17.59 11.22
C PHE A 102 -11.92 -16.81 11.68
N ASN A 103 -10.94 -16.74 10.80
CA ASN A 103 -9.69 -16.03 10.99
C ASN A 103 -9.64 -14.87 10.00
N GLN A 104 -9.43 -13.68 10.54
CA GLN A 104 -9.28 -12.44 9.78
C GLN A 104 -7.79 -12.12 9.66
N LYS A 105 -7.32 -11.95 8.42
CA LYS A 105 -5.95 -11.50 8.13
C LYS A 105 -5.99 -10.19 7.38
N LEU A 106 -5.11 -9.29 7.76
CA LEU A 106 -4.80 -8.11 6.98
C LEU A 106 -3.66 -8.44 6.03
N TYR A 107 -3.88 -8.23 4.74
CA TYR A 107 -2.85 -8.29 3.71
C TYR A 107 -2.34 -6.87 3.43
N PHE A 108 -1.01 -6.72 3.38
CA PHE A 108 -0.34 -5.49 2.98
C PHE A 108 0.59 -5.76 1.80
N SER A 109 0.43 -5.03 0.69
CA SER A 109 1.23 -5.22 -0.52
C SER A 109 2.66 -4.68 -0.41
N GLY A 110 3.01 -4.02 0.69
CA GLY A 110 4.19 -3.18 0.79
C GLY A 110 3.95 -1.77 0.23
N ILE A 111 4.90 -0.88 0.49
CA ILE A 111 4.98 0.46 -0.11
C ILE A 111 6.16 0.47 -1.06
N LYS A 112 5.88 0.63 -2.34
CA LYS A 112 6.90 0.72 -3.40
C LYS A 112 6.77 2.05 -4.09
N GLY A 113 7.87 2.54 -4.62
CA GLY A 113 7.88 3.83 -5.26
C GLY A 113 9.01 3.99 -6.26
N GLN A 114 9.04 5.18 -6.85
CA GLN A 114 10.10 5.60 -7.73
C GLN A 114 10.42 7.07 -7.48
N TYR A 115 11.69 7.44 -7.65
CA TYR A 115 12.10 8.84 -7.57
C TYR A 115 12.84 9.27 -8.82
N LYS A 116 12.75 10.56 -9.15
CA LYS A 116 13.49 11.20 -10.24
C LYS A 116 13.98 12.57 -9.81
N GLY A 117 15.30 12.73 -9.80
CA GLY A 117 15.99 13.98 -9.49
C GLY A 117 16.54 14.67 -10.74
N ASN A 118 16.47 15.99 -10.76
CA ASN A 118 17.08 16.86 -11.75
C ASN A 118 17.82 18.00 -11.02
N PHE A 119 19.03 18.29 -11.47
CA PHE A 119 19.86 19.36 -10.96
C PHE A 119 20.34 20.22 -12.13
N LYS A 120 20.11 21.53 -12.05
CA LYS A 120 20.58 22.51 -13.03
C LYS A 120 21.38 23.58 -12.31
N THR A 121 22.52 23.91 -12.89
CA THR A 121 23.30 25.08 -12.47
C THR A 121 23.66 25.91 -13.69
N GLU A 122 23.45 27.21 -13.59
CA GLU A 122 23.81 28.16 -14.64
C GLU A 122 24.82 29.14 -14.07
N ILE A 123 26.00 29.21 -14.70
CA ILE A 123 27.04 30.17 -14.34
C ILE A 123 27.28 31.05 -15.56
N ARG A 124 27.06 32.36 -15.44
CA ARG A 124 27.14 33.32 -16.57
C ARG A 124 28.41 33.19 -17.44
N LYS A 125 29.54 32.81 -16.83
CA LYS A 125 30.83 32.60 -17.53
C LYS A 125 31.04 31.19 -18.12
N PHE A 126 30.41 30.17 -17.55
CA PHE A 126 30.67 28.76 -17.89
C PHE A 126 29.48 28.05 -18.55
N GLY A 127 28.36 28.76 -18.72
CA GLY A 127 27.15 28.22 -19.34
C GLY A 127 26.29 27.41 -18.37
N LYS A 128 25.42 26.58 -18.94
CA LYS A 128 24.44 25.76 -18.22
C LYS A 128 24.95 24.33 -18.08
N PHE A 129 24.87 23.80 -16.87
CA PHE A 129 25.11 22.40 -16.57
C PHE A 129 23.82 21.79 -16.05
N GLU A 130 23.45 20.65 -16.61
CA GLU A 130 22.28 19.90 -16.19
C GLU A 130 22.68 18.45 -15.92
N HIS A 131 22.22 17.94 -14.79
CA HIS A 131 22.44 16.57 -14.36
C HIS A 131 21.11 15.96 -13.94
N ASN A 132 20.82 14.77 -14.47
CA ASN A 132 19.66 13.99 -14.08
C ASN A 132 20.13 12.75 -13.32
N THR A 133 19.47 12.43 -12.21
CA THR A 133 19.70 11.15 -11.55
C THR A 133 19.34 10.02 -12.52
N ASN A 134 20.13 8.94 -12.53
CA ASN A 134 19.84 7.74 -13.33
C ASN A 134 19.54 8.04 -14.81
N ASN A 135 20.31 8.96 -15.42
CA ASN A 135 20.15 9.38 -16.82
C ASN A 135 18.74 9.85 -17.19
N GLY A 136 17.99 10.39 -16.23
CA GLY A 136 16.64 10.89 -16.44
C GLY A 136 15.53 9.84 -16.30
N ASN A 137 15.88 8.59 -15.98
CA ASN A 137 14.91 7.54 -15.69
C ASN A 137 14.55 7.51 -14.20
N PRO A 138 13.28 7.25 -13.84
CA PRO A 138 12.91 7.00 -12.45
C PRO A 138 13.71 5.82 -11.87
N THR A 139 14.15 5.96 -10.61
CA THR A 139 14.82 4.91 -9.87
C THR A 139 13.84 4.27 -8.90
N PRO A 140 13.58 2.96 -8.98
CA PRO A 140 12.65 2.27 -8.10
C PRO A 140 13.23 2.12 -6.68
N PHE A 141 12.35 2.08 -5.69
CA PHE A 141 12.69 1.73 -4.31
C PHE A 141 11.52 1.00 -3.63
N THR A 142 11.83 0.23 -2.60
CA THR A 142 10.84 -0.34 -1.68
C THR A 142 11.02 0.35 -0.33
N LEU A 143 9.95 0.95 0.20
CA LEU A 143 9.93 1.56 1.53
C LEU A 143 9.52 0.54 2.60
N LEU A 144 8.56 -0.33 2.27
CA LEU A 144 8.05 -1.37 3.14
C LEU A 144 7.75 -2.61 2.31
N GLU A 145 8.29 -3.76 2.70
CA GLU A 145 8.01 -5.04 2.02
C GLU A 145 6.59 -5.53 2.31
N PRO A 146 6.01 -6.38 1.45
CA PRO A 146 4.71 -7.00 1.69
C PRO A 146 4.72 -7.88 2.95
N PHE A 147 3.63 -7.86 3.70
CA PHE A 147 3.44 -8.75 4.85
C PHE A 147 1.96 -9.02 5.10
N GLU A 148 1.71 -10.06 5.90
CA GLU A 148 0.38 -10.41 6.39
C GLU A 148 0.37 -10.34 7.91
N MET A 149 -0.77 -9.98 8.49
CA MET A 149 -0.96 -9.89 9.92
C MET A 149 -2.29 -10.52 10.30
N ASP A 150 -2.28 -11.48 11.22
CA ASP A 150 -3.49 -11.98 11.87
C ASP A 150 -4.12 -10.87 12.71
N LEU A 151 -5.39 -10.57 12.47
CA LEU A 151 -6.14 -9.56 13.22
C LEU A 151 -6.90 -10.20 14.37
N MET A 152 -7.73 -11.18 14.04
CA MET A 152 -8.64 -11.80 14.99
C MET A 152 -9.02 -13.19 14.52
N GLU A 153 -9.06 -14.11 15.48
CA GLU A 153 -9.74 -15.38 15.33
C GLU A 153 -10.99 -15.36 16.22
N THR A 154 -12.12 -15.76 15.65
CA THR A 154 -13.35 -15.94 16.40
C THR A 154 -13.80 -17.38 16.24
N GLN A 155 -14.17 -17.98 17.35
CA GLN A 155 -14.67 -19.35 17.42
C GLN A 155 -16.14 -19.33 17.88
N LEU A 156 -16.97 -20.01 17.12
CA LEU A 156 -18.38 -20.25 17.38
C LEU A 156 -18.57 -21.74 17.60
N PHE A 157 -19.38 -22.11 18.59
CA PHE A 157 -19.57 -23.51 19.00
C PHE A 157 -18.27 -24.17 19.47
N ASN A 158 -17.45 -23.47 20.26
CA ASN A 158 -16.25 -24.07 20.87
C ASN A 158 -16.67 -25.13 21.90
N HIS A 159 -16.31 -26.39 21.65
CA HIS A 159 -16.72 -27.53 22.48
C HIS A 159 -15.77 -27.78 23.67
N ASN A 160 -14.71 -26.96 23.82
CA ASN A 160 -13.68 -27.08 24.84
C ASN A 160 -13.71 -25.94 25.89
N LYS A 161 -14.63 -24.97 25.81
CA LYS A 161 -14.93 -24.09 26.97
C LYS A 161 -15.80 -24.84 27.98
N ASN A 162 -15.20 -25.82 28.64
CA ASN A 162 -15.71 -26.26 29.94
C ASN A 162 -15.32 -25.17 30.96
N GLU A 163 -16.31 -24.77 31.76
CA GLU A 163 -16.16 -23.92 32.95
C GLU A 163 -15.09 -24.43 33.92
#